data_AF-A0A1F6Y400-F1
#
_entry.id   AF-A0A1F6Y400-F1
#
_cell.length_a   1.000
_cell.length_b   1.000
_cell.length_c   1.000
_cell.angle_alpha   90.00
_cell.angle_beta   90.00
_cell.angle_gamma   90.00
#
_symmetry.space_group_name_H-M   'P 1'
#
loop_
_entity.id
_entity.type
_entity.pdbx_description
1 polymer ?
#
loop_
_entity_poly.entity_id
_entity_poly.type
_entity_poly.pdbx_seq_one_letter_code
_entity_poly.pdbx_strand_id
1 'polypeptide(L)'
;MQFKVPQFLDIEDKIFGPFTFKEFVYLAGGAGLCFVLYKLLGLFWGAIPILAVAALAIALARYRPNNKPFLNMIEAGFNYLIQSKLYIWKRQKKNQDKIKSGEPEGEVVTQNMNRDTVRLGGNKLRDLAWSLDVLDLNKHQNEL
;
A
#
# COMPACT_ATOMS: atom_id res chain seq x y z
N MET A 1 -3.10 31.98 -9.98
CA MET A 1 -1.64 31.78 -10.09
C MET A 1 -1.40 30.28 -10.20
N GLN A 2 -0.64 29.80 -11.19
CA GLN A 2 -0.29 28.38 -11.31
C GLN A 2 1.01 28.12 -10.54
N PHE A 3 0.96 27.34 -9.47
CA PHE A 3 2.14 26.96 -8.70
C PHE A 3 2.80 25.73 -9.34
N LYS A 4 4.12 25.78 -9.54
CA LYS A 4 4.89 24.59 -9.91
C LYS A 4 5.05 23.72 -8.68
N VAL A 5 4.51 22.51 -8.72
CA VAL A 5 4.67 21.53 -7.63
C VAL A 5 6.09 20.98 -7.69
N PRO A 6 6.88 21.08 -6.61
CA PRO A 6 8.21 20.47 -6.56
C PRO A 6 8.10 18.94 -6.61
N GLN A 7 8.89 18.32 -7.46
CA GLN A 7 8.83 16.87 -7.74
C GLN A 7 9.41 16.00 -6.61
N PHE A 8 10.06 16.60 -5.60
CA PHE A 8 10.80 15.88 -4.56
C PHE A 8 10.10 15.84 -3.19
N LEU A 9 8.78 16.07 -3.14
CA LEU A 9 8.06 16.04 -1.86
C LEU A 9 8.00 14.63 -1.22
N ASP A 10 8.13 13.58 -2.04
CA ASP A 10 8.00 12.18 -1.61
C ASP A 10 9.33 11.54 -1.15
N ILE A 11 10.45 12.25 -1.33
CA ILE A 11 11.77 11.75 -0.91
C ILE A 11 12.03 12.26 0.50
N GLU A 12 12.29 11.35 1.43
CA GLU A 12 12.69 11.74 2.78
C GLU A 12 13.99 12.55 2.78
N ASP A 13 13.99 13.63 3.55
CA ASP A 13 15.17 14.45 3.75
C ASP A 13 16.28 13.67 4.46
N LYS A 14 17.48 13.77 3.89
CA LYS A 14 18.71 13.20 4.46
C LYS A 14 19.31 14.20 5.44
N ILE A 15 18.86 14.12 6.69
CA ILE A 15 19.29 15.05 7.75
C ILE A 15 20.72 14.76 8.21
N PHE A 16 21.14 13.48 8.18
CA PHE A 16 22.43 13.04 8.71
C PHE A 16 23.32 12.49 7.59
N GLY A 17 23.90 13.39 6.79
CA GLY A 17 24.80 13.03 5.69
C GLY A 17 24.07 12.14 4.66
N PRO A 18 24.44 10.85 4.52
CA PRO A 18 23.76 9.96 3.58
C PRO A 18 22.45 9.36 4.10
N PHE A 19 22.11 9.53 5.39
CA PHE A 19 21.00 8.85 6.05
C PHE A 19 19.78 9.74 6.24
N THR A 20 18.59 9.16 6.06
CA THR A 20 17.32 9.78 6.49
C THR A 20 17.19 9.72 8.01
N PHE A 21 16.25 10.49 8.58
CA PHE A 21 15.98 10.46 10.02
C PHE A 21 15.66 9.03 10.52
N LYS A 22 14.86 8.28 9.76
CA LYS A 22 14.47 6.90 10.12
C LYS A 22 15.67 5.97 10.11
N GLU A 23 16.51 6.06 9.08
CA GLU A 23 17.73 5.25 8.95
C GLU A 23 18.71 5.54 10.10
N PHE A 24 18.86 6.82 10.49
CA PHE A 24 19.65 7.21 11.65
C PHE A 24 19.10 6.60 12.95
N VAL A 25 17.77 6.66 13.16
CA VAL A 25 17.14 6.07 14.36
C VAL A 25 17.37 4.55 14.42
N TYR A 26 17.31 3.83 13.30
CA TYR A 26 17.61 2.38 13.28
C TYR A 26 19.06 2.08 13.64
N LEU A 27 20.01 2.87 13.13
CA LEU A 27 21.42 2.68 13.45
C LEU A 27 21.74 3.07 14.89
N ALA A 28 21.22 4.19 15.37
CA ALA A 28 21.42 4.64 16.75
C ALA A 28 20.76 3.67 17.74
N GLY A 29 19.52 3.25 17.48
CA GLY A 29 18.81 2.26 18.28
C GLY A 29 19.50 0.90 18.26
N GLY A 30 19.95 0.44 17.10
CA GLY A 30 20.70 -0.81 16.94
C GLY A 30 22.04 -0.78 17.68
N ALA A 31 22.80 0.32 17.55
CA ALA A 31 24.05 0.51 18.27
C ALA A 31 23.83 0.56 19.80
N GLY A 32 22.78 1.25 20.25
CA GLY A 32 22.38 1.27 21.66
C GLY A 32 22.03 -0.13 22.17
N LEU A 33 21.28 -0.92 21.40
CA LEU A 33 20.92 -2.28 21.77
C LEU A 33 22.14 -3.22 21.79
N CYS A 34 23.05 -3.09 20.82
CA CYS A 34 24.34 -3.78 20.83
C CYS A 34 25.16 -3.44 22.08
N PHE A 35 25.19 -2.17 22.50
CA PHE A 35 25.89 -1.76 23.71
C PHE A 35 25.27 -2.36 24.97
N VAL A 36 23.93 -2.39 25.07
CA VAL A 36 23.23 -3.04 26.18
C VAL A 36 23.56 -4.53 26.22
N LEU A 37 23.51 -5.23 25.08
CA LEU A 37 23.87 -6.65 24.99
C LEU A 37 25.32 -6.91 25.40
N TYR A 38 26.25 -6.05 24.96
CA TYR A 38 27.65 -6.12 25.36
C TYR A 38 27.80 -5.95 26.88
N LYS A 39 27.09 -5.00 27.47
CA LYS A 39 27.13 -4.76 28.92
C LYS A 39 26.52 -5.90 29.73
N LEU A 40 25.49 -6.57 29.19
CA LEU A 40 24.75 -7.63 29.89
C LEU A 40 25.45 -9.00 29.80
N LEU A 41 25.91 -9.39 28.60
CA LEU A 41 26.46 -10.72 28.31
C LEU A 41 27.99 -10.74 28.18
N GLY A 42 28.64 -9.58 28.06
CA GLY A 42 30.06 -9.48 27.70
C GLY A 42 30.34 -9.88 26.25
N LEU A 43 31.60 -9.81 25.81
CA LEU A 43 31.95 -10.05 24.42
C LEU A 43 31.77 -11.52 24.00
N PHE A 44 32.14 -12.48 24.85
CA PHE A 44 32.14 -13.91 24.49
C PHE A 44 30.72 -14.46 24.27
N TRP A 45 29.81 -14.28 25.22
CA TRP A 45 28.42 -14.70 25.08
C TRP A 45 27.58 -13.74 24.24
N GLY A 46 27.95 -12.46 24.23
CA GLY A 46 27.25 -11.42 23.48
C GLY A 46 27.60 -11.35 22.00
N ALA A 47 28.71 -11.93 21.53
CA ALA A 47 29.16 -11.78 20.14
C ALA A 47 28.09 -12.17 19.10
N ILE A 48 27.46 -13.33 19.28
CA ILE A 48 26.42 -13.84 18.36
C ILE A 48 25.20 -12.91 18.32
N PRO A 49 24.54 -12.59 19.46
CA PRO A 49 23.37 -11.70 19.42
C PRO A 49 23.72 -10.26 19.01
N ILE A 50 24.90 -9.74 19.38
CA ILE A 50 25.37 -8.41 18.94
C ILE A 50 25.53 -8.38 17.43
N LEU A 51 26.16 -9.40 16.84
CA LEU A 51 26.33 -9.50 15.38
C LEU A 51 24.96 -9.55 14.67
N ALA A 52 24.03 -10.36 15.19
CA ALA A 52 22.69 -10.47 14.63
C ALA A 52 21.94 -9.13 14.66
N VAL A 53 21.99 -8.41 15.79
CA VAL A 53 21.36 -7.08 15.94
C VAL A 53 22.04 -6.05 15.05
N ALA A 54 23.37 -6.03 14.98
CA ALA A 54 24.11 -5.11 14.13
C ALA A 54 23.77 -5.32 12.65
N ALA A 55 23.73 -6.58 12.20
CA ALA A 55 23.34 -6.93 10.84
C ALA A 55 21.90 -6.48 10.53
N LEU A 56 20.97 -6.69 11.46
CA LEU A 56 19.58 -6.27 11.33
C LEU A 56 19.46 -4.73 11.24
N ALA A 57 20.16 -3.99 12.10
CA ALA A 57 20.15 -2.53 12.10
C ALA A 57 20.67 -1.95 10.77
N ILE A 58 21.76 -2.52 10.24
CA ILE A 58 22.31 -2.13 8.93
C ILE A 58 21.32 -2.47 7.80
N ALA A 59 20.70 -3.64 7.85
CA ALA A 59 19.70 -4.04 6.87
C ALA A 59 18.50 -3.08 6.89
N LEU A 60 17.98 -2.70 8.06
CA LEU A 60 16.90 -1.72 8.18
C LEU A 60 17.28 -0.35 7.61
N ALA A 61 18.53 0.08 7.80
CA ALA A 61 18.98 1.40 7.36
C ALA A 61 19.29 1.47 5.85
N ARG A 62 19.76 0.39 5.21
CA ARG A 62 20.25 0.48 3.83
C ARG A 62 19.64 -0.54 2.86
N TYR A 63 19.18 -1.69 3.34
CA TYR A 63 18.65 -2.71 2.47
C TYR A 63 17.25 -2.34 1.99
N ARG A 64 17.01 -2.41 0.68
CA ARG A 64 15.71 -2.06 0.07
C ARG A 64 15.29 -3.13 -0.93
N PRO A 65 14.68 -4.24 -0.48
CA PRO A 65 14.21 -5.27 -1.39
C PRO A 65 13.07 -4.73 -2.26
N ASN A 66 13.15 -4.95 -3.57
CA ASN A 66 12.15 -4.52 -4.54
C ASN A 66 11.76 -3.03 -4.45
N ASN A 67 12.76 -2.16 -4.24
CA ASN A 67 12.59 -0.70 -4.09
C ASN A 67 11.67 -0.27 -2.93
N LYS A 68 11.44 -1.14 -1.94
CA LYS A 68 10.67 -0.82 -0.74
C LYS A 68 11.56 -0.78 0.51
N PRO A 69 11.21 0.03 1.52
CA PRO A 69 11.88 -0.01 2.81
C PRO A 69 11.83 -1.42 3.41
N PHE A 70 12.95 -1.91 3.96
CA PHE A 70 13.02 -3.24 4.56
C PHE A 70 12.01 -3.44 5.70
N LEU A 71 11.64 -2.36 6.40
CA LEU A 71 10.60 -2.38 7.42
C LEU A 71 9.28 -2.96 6.89
N ASN A 72 8.85 -2.59 5.68
CA ASN A 72 7.61 -3.06 5.08
C ASN A 72 7.67 -4.57 4.80
N MET A 73 8.87 -5.10 4.49
CA MET A 73 9.07 -6.52 4.27
C MET A 73 8.97 -7.30 5.57
N ILE A 74 9.57 -6.79 6.65
CA ILE A 74 9.46 -7.37 7.99
C ILE A 74 8.01 -7.36 8.47
N GLU A 75 7.32 -6.23 8.30
CA GLU A 75 5.91 -6.09 8.66
C GLU A 75 5.04 -7.09 7.89
N ALA A 76 5.23 -7.20 6.57
CA ALA A 76 4.50 -8.17 5.76
C ALA A 76 4.81 -9.61 6.17
N GLY A 77 6.07 -9.92 6.48
CA GLY A 77 6.48 -11.24 6.98
C GLY A 77 5.86 -11.57 8.33
N PHE A 78 5.88 -10.63 9.27
CA PHE A 78 5.26 -10.76 10.59
C PHE A 78 3.74 -10.94 10.48
N ASN A 79 3.08 -10.11 9.68
CA ASN A 79 1.66 -10.23 9.39
C ASN A 79 1.34 -11.59 8.76
N TYR A 80 2.15 -12.08 7.82
CA TYR A 80 1.94 -13.39 7.20
C TYR A 80 2.07 -14.57 8.17
N LEU A 81 2.96 -14.47 9.16
CA LEU A 81 3.14 -15.50 10.19
C LEU A 81 1.96 -15.55 11.17
N ILE A 82 1.41 -14.40 11.55
CA ILE A 82 0.33 -14.29 12.55
C ILE A 82 -1.05 -14.42 11.92
N GLN A 83 -1.19 -14.00 10.66
CA GLN A 83 -2.48 -14.00 9.98
C GLN A 83 -3.01 -15.41 9.79
N SER A 84 -4.26 -15.63 10.19
CA SER A 84 -4.97 -16.87 9.92
C SER A 84 -5.05 -17.10 8.41
N LYS A 85 -4.61 -18.27 7.93
CA LYS A 85 -4.62 -18.67 6.52
C LYS A 85 -6.01 -19.07 6.00
N LEU A 86 -7.07 -18.53 6.61
CA LEU A 86 -8.43 -18.85 6.22
C LEU A 86 -8.85 -17.96 5.05
N TYR A 87 -8.68 -18.50 3.85
CA TYR A 87 -9.05 -17.82 2.61
C TYR A 87 -10.55 -17.98 2.37
N ILE A 88 -11.36 -17.14 3.02
CA ILE A 88 -12.79 -17.02 2.69
C ILE A 88 -12.92 -15.93 1.65
N TRP A 89 -13.56 -16.26 0.52
CA TRP A 89 -14.00 -15.24 -0.41
C TRP A 89 -15.00 -14.31 0.28
N LYS A 90 -14.56 -13.12 0.66
CA LYS A 90 -15.42 -12.06 1.18
C LYS A 90 -15.71 -11.11 0.04
N ARG A 91 -16.97 -11.02 -0.37
CA ARG A 91 -17.43 -9.96 -1.27
C ARG A 91 -17.13 -8.62 -0.61
N GLN A 92 -16.08 -7.93 -1.07
CA GLN A 92 -15.72 -6.62 -0.56
C GLN A 92 -16.88 -5.67 -0.83
N LYS A 93 -17.69 -5.38 0.19
CA LYS A 93 -18.50 -4.17 0.18
C LYS A 93 -17.50 -3.03 0.16
N LYS A 94 -17.45 -2.29 -0.95
CA LYS A 94 -16.61 -1.11 -1.12
C LYS A 94 -16.97 -0.13 0.00
N ASN A 95 -16.23 -0.18 1.10
CA ASN A 95 -16.39 0.74 2.19
C ASN A 95 -15.79 2.06 1.72
N GLN A 96 -16.65 3.05 1.41
CA GLN A 96 -16.22 4.35 0.91
C GLN A 96 -15.64 5.24 2.03
N ASP A 97 -15.54 4.73 3.26
CA ASP A 97 -15.23 5.55 4.44
C ASP A 97 -13.74 5.64 4.79
N LYS A 98 -12.82 5.26 3.89
CA LYS A 98 -11.37 5.46 4.08
C LYS A 98 -10.71 6.30 2.99
N ILE A 99 -11.41 7.33 2.53
CA ILE A 99 -10.80 8.48 1.84
C ILE A 99 -11.21 9.76 2.59
N LYS A 100 -10.90 9.82 3.89
CA LYS A 100 -10.97 11.07 4.69
C LYS A 100 -9.91 11.00 5.79
N SER A 101 -8.65 11.04 5.41
CA SER A 101 -7.55 11.36 6.34
C SER A 101 -6.44 11.99 5.51
N GLY A 102 -6.59 13.29 5.29
CA GLY A 102 -5.68 14.10 4.49
C GLY A 102 -6.35 15.40 4.03
N GLU A 103 -6.88 16.18 4.97
CA GLU A 103 -7.19 17.60 4.72
C GLU A 103 -5.96 18.42 5.10
N PRO A 104 -5.35 19.14 4.15
CA PRO A 104 -4.97 20.51 4.34
C PRO A 104 -6.11 21.41 3.86
N GLU A 105 -6.45 22.39 4.69
CA GLU A 105 -7.44 23.43 4.43
C GLU A 105 -7.19 24.13 3.08
N GLY A 106 -8.26 24.30 2.30
CA GLY A 106 -8.24 25.03 1.04
C GLY A 106 -9.54 24.85 0.27
N GLU A 107 -10.41 25.86 0.35
CA GLU A 107 -11.68 25.95 -0.38
C GLU A 107 -11.52 25.59 -1.87
N VAL A 108 -12.25 24.58 -2.35
CA VAL A 108 -12.59 24.47 -3.78
C VAL A 108 -14.03 23.96 -3.94
N VAL A 109 -14.87 24.92 -4.31
CA VAL A 109 -16.20 24.86 -4.93
C VAL A 109 -16.63 23.48 -5.43
N THR A 110 -17.75 23.00 -4.88
CA THR A 110 -18.55 21.88 -5.37
C THR A 110 -19.00 22.14 -6.81
N GLN A 111 -18.36 21.49 -7.78
CA GLN A 111 -19.03 21.18 -9.04
C GLN A 111 -19.38 19.68 -9.04
N ASN A 112 -20.67 19.43 -8.83
CA ASN A 112 -21.32 18.16 -9.10
C ASN A 112 -21.06 17.75 -10.56
N MET A 113 -19.97 17.02 -10.80
CA MET A 113 -19.87 16.22 -12.01
C MET A 113 -20.75 15.00 -11.77
N ASN A 114 -22.04 15.16 -12.08
CA ASN A 114 -23.01 14.08 -12.15
C ASN A 114 -22.50 13.09 -13.20
N ARG A 115 -21.70 12.11 -12.77
CA ARG A 115 -21.45 10.91 -13.57
C ARG A 115 -22.72 10.10 -13.47
N ASP A 116 -23.70 10.50 -14.27
CA ASP A 116 -24.81 9.67 -14.69
C ASP A 116 -24.21 8.47 -15.42
N THR A 117 -23.79 7.46 -14.66
CA THR A 117 -23.79 6.10 -15.20
C THR A 117 -25.23 5.87 -15.59
N VAL A 118 -25.52 5.89 -16.89
CA VAL A 118 -26.86 5.62 -17.43
C VAL A 118 -27.26 4.24 -16.90
N ARG A 119 -28.01 4.23 -15.80
CA ARG A 119 -28.56 3.01 -15.22
C ARG A 119 -29.70 2.62 -16.16
N LEU A 120 -29.38 1.78 -17.13
CA LEU A 120 -30.37 1.12 -17.96
C LEU A 120 -31.29 0.35 -17.01
N GLY A 121 -32.50 0.87 -16.80
CA GLY A 121 -33.49 0.23 -15.94
C GLY A 121 -33.77 -1.19 -16.43
N GLY A 122 -34.02 -2.12 -15.51
CA GLY A 122 -34.17 -3.54 -15.84
C GLY A 122 -35.15 -3.83 -16.98
N ASN A 123 -36.16 -2.98 -17.16
CA ASN A 123 -37.11 -3.06 -18.26
C ASN A 123 -36.45 -2.85 -19.64
N LYS A 124 -35.54 -1.87 -19.78
CA LYS A 124 -34.84 -1.59 -21.05
C LYS A 124 -33.89 -2.70 -21.45
N LEU A 125 -33.23 -3.34 -20.48
CA LEU A 125 -32.37 -4.50 -20.74
C LEU A 125 -33.18 -5.70 -21.25
N ARG A 126 -34.40 -5.88 -20.73
CA ARG A 126 -35.31 -6.95 -21.14
C ARG A 126 -35.87 -6.71 -22.54
N ASP A 127 -36.20 -5.46 -22.87
CA ASP A 127 -36.64 -5.08 -24.22
C ASP A 127 -35.52 -5.29 -25.26
N LEU A 128 -34.27 -4.95 -24.91
CA LEU A 128 -33.08 -5.21 -25.74
C LEU A 128 -32.85 -6.71 -25.96
N ALA A 129 -32.91 -7.50 -24.88
CA ALA A 129 -32.75 -8.96 -24.97
C ALA A 129 -33.82 -9.59 -25.87
N TRP A 130 -35.08 -9.16 -25.74
CA TRP A 130 -36.17 -9.63 -26.59
C TRP A 130 -35.99 -9.21 -28.05
N SER A 131 -35.59 -7.96 -28.31
CA SER A 131 -35.35 -7.50 -29.68
C SER A 131 -34.23 -8.26 -30.38
N LEU A 132 -33.19 -8.66 -29.64
CA LEU A 132 -32.08 -9.45 -30.17
C LEU A 132 -32.53 -10.87 -30.54
N ASP A 133 -33.30 -11.50 -29.66
CA ASP A 133 -33.83 -12.86 -29.85
C ASP A 133 -34.77 -12.93 -31.07
N VAL A 134 -35.63 -11.93 -31.24
CA VAL A 134 -36.53 -11.82 -32.41
C VAL A 134 -35.75 -11.61 -33.72
N LEU A 135 -34.68 -10.83 -33.69
CA LEU A 135 -33.83 -10.61 -34.87
C LEU A 135 -33.07 -11.88 -35.27
N ASP A 136 -32.65 -12.69 -34.30
CA ASP A 136 -31.95 -13.96 -34.57
C ASP A 136 -32.88 -15.00 -35.22
N LEU A 137 -34.13 -15.08 -34.75
CA LEU A 137 -35.17 -15.92 -35.34
C LEU A 137 -35.49 -15.53 -36.79
N ASN A 138 -35.56 -14.22 -37.07
CA ASN A 138 -35.83 -13.73 -38.42
C ASN A 138 -34.64 -13.93 -39.38
N LYS A 139 -33.40 -13.88 -38.86
CA LYS A 139 -32.21 -14.18 -39.65
C LYS A 139 -32.22 -15.62 -40.18
N HIS A 140 -32.66 -16.57 -39.36
CA HIS A 140 -32.77 -17.98 -39.77
C HIS A 140 -33.91 -18.27 -40.76
N GLN A 141 -34.93 -17.41 -40.85
CA GLN A 141 -35.99 -17.54 -41.86
C GLN A 141 -35.59 -17.03 -43.25
N ASN A 142 -34.56 -16.18 -43.34
CA ASN A 142 -34.09 -15.59 -44.60
C ASN A 142 -32.89 -16.34 -45.23
N GLU A 143 -32.43 -17.44 -44.62
CA GLU A 143 -31.35 -18.31 -45.12
C GLU A 143 -31.86 -19.66 -45.69
N LEU A 144 -33.17 -19.79 -45.92
CA LEU A 144 -33.83 -20.88 -46.67
C LEU A 144 -34.50 -20.32 -47.93
#